data_AF-A0A9W7MMR4-F1
#
_entry.id   AF-A0A9W7MMR4-F1
#
_cell.length_a   1.000
_cell.length_b   1.000
_cell.length_c   1.000
_cell.angle_alpha   90.00
_cell.angle_beta   90.00
_cell.angle_gamma   90.00
#
_symmetry.space_group_name_H-M   'P 1'
#
loop_
_entity.id
_entity.type
_entity.pdbx_description
1 polymer ?
#
loop_
_entity_poly.entity_id
_entity_poly.type
_entity_poly.pdbx_seq_one_letter_code
_entity_poly.pdbx_strand_id
1 'polypeptide(L)'
;MNGMCKECEKDLEKGLPSQLALLPETTLPASPSSRPALFLSNSGKALLSSNSGKSLMSSSSKSLMSGSSSRFRFDKKKYLKQVTGRHNDTELHLAAQKGDIAAIRQMLADIDSQMVGTVSAEEFDAEVAEIKLAIASEVNELGETALFIAAEKGYIDVVKELLQYTTKESLSMKNQFGFNLLHIAANRGHEAIVQVLLDHDPELSKTVGQGNATPLLSAATKGHTAVVDVLLSKDPSLLEIPKANGKNPLHFAARQGHVDIVRALLNKDPELAKKIDKKGQTALHMAVKGVSCTVVKLLLMADSSVVTLPDKFGNTALHIATRKKRIEIVNELLHVKETCVNALTRDQKTALDIAEGLPLSEEIAEIKECLSSFGAVRATELHNAPDELRKTMKEIKKEVHTQLEQTLKTNRNVDGIVLELIKLHQQGIYNATNSVTVVAVLFATVAFTTIFTVPGGDSDEGTANVAQGTPFKVFCLSNALALFTSLAVVVVQITVVRGELNTEKRFVQVINKLMWLASICTSISFIASAYIVVGRHRQWAAILVTVIGGVTMLGVLGGMTLLVLKNKRIRRVRRREKSRNQAGSLSLSDSDQEVSAIYAI
;
A
#
# COMPACT_ATOMS: atom_id res chain seq x y z
N MET A 1 -2.52 -16.48 -43.91
CA MET A 1 -1.24 -17.20 -43.78
C MET A 1 -1.08 -17.54 -42.30
N ASN A 2 -1.65 -18.67 -41.88
CA ASN A 2 -0.97 -19.97 -41.66
C ASN A 2 -0.12 -19.91 -40.38
N GLY A 3 -0.21 -20.79 -39.39
CA GLY A 3 -0.92 -22.05 -39.15
C GLY A 3 -0.52 -22.49 -37.72
N MET A 4 -1.44 -23.00 -36.90
CA MET A 4 -1.72 -24.44 -36.70
C MET A 4 -0.61 -25.27 -36.04
N CYS A 5 -0.94 -25.87 -34.89
CA CYS A 5 -0.78 -27.27 -34.44
C CYS A 5 -1.22 -27.31 -32.94
N LYS A 6 -2.27 -28.01 -32.42
CA LYS A 6 -2.76 -29.41 -32.56
C LYS A 6 -1.61 -30.42 -32.35
N GLU A 7 -1.67 -31.49 -31.55
CA GLU A 7 -2.75 -32.33 -30.99
C GLU A 7 -2.11 -33.39 -30.03
N CYS A 8 -2.93 -34.33 -29.53
CA CYS A 8 -2.68 -35.53 -28.68
C CYS A 8 -3.10 -35.34 -27.19
N GLU A 9 -4.28 -35.75 -26.69
CA GLU A 9 -5.03 -37.05 -26.82
C GLU A 9 -4.16 -38.25 -26.37
N LYS A 10 -4.58 -39.25 -25.58
CA LYS A 10 -5.87 -39.65 -24.98
C LYS A 10 -5.61 -40.87 -24.03
N ASP A 11 -6.70 -41.36 -23.42
CA ASP A 11 -6.94 -42.72 -22.88
C ASP A 11 -6.46 -43.04 -21.44
N LEU A 12 -7.20 -43.74 -20.58
CA LEU A 12 -8.40 -44.58 -20.73
C LEU A 12 -9.03 -44.83 -19.32
N GLU A 13 -10.39 -44.87 -19.25
CA GLU A 13 -11.28 -45.82 -18.52
C GLU A 13 -10.96 -46.34 -17.09
N LYS A 14 -11.88 -46.75 -16.18
CA LYS A 14 -13.30 -47.11 -16.14
C LYS A 14 -13.65 -47.39 -14.65
N GLY A 15 -14.92 -47.30 -14.26
CA GLY A 15 -15.47 -48.15 -13.18
C GLY A 15 -16.27 -47.47 -12.06
N LEU A 16 -17.58 -47.31 -12.27
CA LEU A 16 -18.61 -47.54 -11.24
C LEU A 16 -18.93 -49.06 -11.24
N PRO A 17 -19.58 -49.69 -10.22
CA PRO A 17 -20.88 -49.26 -9.69
C PRO A 17 -21.19 -49.58 -8.19
N SER A 18 -22.35 -49.07 -7.73
CA SER A 18 -23.34 -49.72 -6.82
C SER A 18 -22.95 -50.00 -5.34
N GLN A 19 -23.79 -49.93 -4.30
CA GLN A 19 -25.23 -49.72 -4.11
C GLN A 19 -25.51 -49.74 -2.57
N LEU A 20 -26.80 -49.54 -2.21
CA LEU A 20 -27.51 -49.78 -0.94
C LEU A 20 -27.56 -48.60 0.06
N ALA A 21 -28.70 -47.92 0.23
CA ALA A 21 -30.01 -48.32 0.82
C ALA A 21 -30.07 -47.88 2.29
N LEU A 22 -31.17 -47.45 2.94
CA LEU A 22 -32.61 -47.35 2.67
C LEU A 22 -33.20 -46.39 3.75
N LEU A 23 -34.35 -45.78 3.44
CA LEU A 23 -35.30 -45.00 4.26
C LEU A 23 -35.89 -45.81 5.47
N PRO A 24 -36.82 -45.32 6.36
CA PRO A 24 -37.82 -44.24 6.17
C PRO A 24 -38.33 -43.41 7.38
N GLU A 25 -39.16 -42.39 7.07
CA GLU A 25 -40.41 -41.90 7.73
C GLU A 25 -40.47 -41.65 9.26
N THR A 26 -41.27 -40.76 9.88
CA THR A 26 -42.47 -39.95 9.55
C THR A 26 -42.67 -38.92 10.70
N THR A 27 -43.64 -38.01 10.52
CA THR A 27 -44.44 -37.26 11.54
C THR A 27 -44.22 -35.73 11.65
N LEU A 28 -45.14 -35.01 11.00
CA LEU A 28 -45.74 -33.75 11.48
C LEU A 28 -46.63 -34.05 12.70
N PRO A 29 -46.86 -33.10 13.64
CA PRO A 29 -48.01 -32.21 13.47
C PRO A 29 -47.89 -30.79 14.07
N ALA A 30 -48.78 -29.94 13.56
CA ALA A 30 -49.56 -28.88 14.22
C ALA A 30 -48.88 -27.63 14.83
N SER A 31 -49.42 -26.50 14.38
CA SER A 31 -49.36 -25.16 14.97
C SER A 31 -50.05 -25.09 16.34
N PRO A 32 -49.72 -24.05 17.14
CA PRO A 32 -50.77 -23.07 17.41
C PRO A 32 -50.30 -21.61 17.36
N SER A 33 -51.23 -20.76 16.95
CA SER A 33 -51.23 -19.31 17.10
C SER A 33 -51.17 -18.85 18.56
N SER A 34 -50.42 -17.79 18.88
CA SER A 34 -50.95 -16.55 19.52
C SER A 34 -49.87 -15.60 20.03
N ARG A 35 -50.04 -14.31 19.66
CA ARG A 35 -49.65 -13.05 20.34
C ARG A 35 -48.18 -12.59 20.34
N PRO A 36 -47.90 -11.37 19.83
CA PRO A 36 -46.66 -10.67 20.12
C PRO A 36 -46.71 -9.98 21.49
N ALA A 37 -45.70 -10.24 22.33
CA ALA A 37 -45.47 -9.57 23.59
C ALA A 37 -44.98 -8.13 23.38
N LEU A 38 -45.69 -7.18 23.99
CA LEU A 38 -45.32 -5.77 24.12
C LEU A 38 -44.10 -5.63 25.03
N PHE A 39 -42.95 -5.23 24.48
CA PHE A 39 -41.86 -4.65 25.27
C PHE A 39 -42.06 -3.15 25.40
N LEU A 40 -42.47 -2.72 26.58
CA LEU A 40 -42.52 -1.33 27.03
C LEU A 40 -41.10 -0.78 27.21
N SER A 41 -40.82 0.34 26.56
CA SER A 41 -39.69 1.21 26.90
C SER A 41 -40.04 2.03 28.14
N ASN A 42 -39.25 1.85 29.20
CA ASN A 42 -39.20 2.69 30.38
C ASN A 42 -38.72 4.11 30.04
N SER A 43 -39.52 5.13 30.35
CA SER A 43 -38.99 6.40 30.87
C SER A 43 -40.06 7.07 31.73
N GLY A 44 -39.91 6.92 33.04
CA GLY A 44 -40.76 7.56 34.03
C GLY A 44 -40.32 8.99 34.36
N LYS A 45 -41.34 9.81 34.59
CA LYS A 45 -41.42 11.02 35.44
C LYS A 45 -40.71 12.30 34.97
N ALA A 46 -41.53 13.33 34.71
CA ALA A 46 -41.81 14.34 35.73
C ALA A 46 -43.08 15.14 35.39
N LEU A 47 -44.04 15.10 36.31
CA LEU A 47 -45.18 16.01 36.42
C LEU A 47 -44.67 17.35 36.96
N LEU A 48 -44.93 18.45 36.25
CA LEU A 48 -45.07 19.78 36.86
C LEU A 48 -46.22 20.51 36.18
N SER A 49 -47.29 20.66 36.95
CA SER A 49 -48.38 21.60 36.73
C SER A 49 -47.86 23.02 36.97
N SER A 50 -48.14 23.95 36.05
CA SER A 50 -48.25 25.36 36.39
C SER A 50 -49.23 26.07 35.47
N ASN A 51 -50.24 26.66 36.10
CA ASN A 51 -51.30 27.47 35.54
C ASN A 51 -50.83 28.82 34.98
N SER A 52 -51.66 29.32 34.06
CA SER A 52 -52.01 30.73 33.82
C SER A 52 -51.01 31.66 33.13
N GLY A 53 -51.50 32.28 32.04
CA GLY A 53 -50.93 33.46 31.42
C GLY A 53 -51.74 33.89 30.20
N LYS A 54 -52.78 34.70 30.41
CA LYS A 54 -53.50 35.43 29.36
C LYS A 54 -52.57 36.42 28.67
N SER A 55 -52.50 36.41 27.35
CA SER A 55 -52.20 37.58 26.49
C SER A 55 -52.58 37.24 25.04
N LEU A 56 -53.65 37.81 24.46
CA LEU A 56 -53.65 39.06 23.67
C LEU A 56 -52.58 39.09 22.57
N MET A 57 -53.01 38.88 21.31
CA MET A 57 -52.54 39.53 20.05
C MET A 57 -53.35 38.90 18.90
N SER A 58 -54.32 39.61 18.33
CA SER A 58 -54.21 40.60 17.23
C SER A 58 -54.46 39.97 15.86
N SER A 59 -55.65 40.27 15.36
CA SER A 59 -56.01 40.34 13.95
C SER A 59 -54.93 41.02 13.10
N SER A 60 -54.63 40.45 11.93
CA SER A 60 -54.68 41.15 10.63
C SER A 60 -54.06 40.30 9.51
N SER A 61 -54.86 39.93 8.51
CA SER A 61 -54.44 39.89 7.11
C SER A 61 -55.68 40.06 6.23
N LYS A 62 -56.14 41.32 6.11
CA LYS A 62 -56.92 41.77 4.94
C LYS A 62 -55.91 42.26 3.91
N SER A 63 -55.91 41.69 2.72
CA SER A 63 -55.32 42.33 1.54
C SER A 63 -56.40 42.42 0.46
N LEU A 64 -56.59 43.65 -0.01
CA LEU A 64 -57.55 44.07 -1.00
C LEU A 64 -57.13 43.63 -2.41
N MET A 65 -58.08 43.07 -3.16
CA MET A 65 -58.23 43.34 -4.58
C MET A 65 -59.64 43.89 -4.81
N SER A 66 -59.69 44.98 -5.56
CA SER A 66 -60.82 45.86 -5.78
C SER A 66 -61.56 45.48 -7.06
N GLY A 67 -62.89 45.56 -7.04
CA GLY A 67 -63.67 45.87 -8.24
C GLY A 67 -64.84 44.94 -8.52
N SER A 68 -66.03 45.38 -8.11
CA SER A 68 -67.35 44.96 -8.61
C SER A 68 -67.85 43.56 -8.24
N SER A 69 -68.63 43.49 -7.14
CA SER A 69 -69.92 42.78 -7.02
C SER A 69 -70.36 42.80 -5.55
N SER A 70 -70.89 43.94 -5.12
CA SER A 70 -71.53 44.08 -3.81
C SER A 70 -72.98 43.58 -3.88
N ARG A 71 -73.19 42.27 -3.85
CA ARG A 71 -74.44 41.57 -3.51
C ARG A 71 -74.05 40.15 -3.07
N PHE A 72 -74.82 39.56 -2.16
CA PHE A 72 -74.58 38.26 -1.51
C PHE A 72 -73.66 38.27 -0.28
N ARG A 73 -74.23 38.75 0.82
CA ARG A 73 -73.77 38.46 2.18
C ARG A 73 -74.88 37.66 2.89
N PHE A 74 -75.15 36.44 2.41
CA PHE A 74 -75.94 35.46 3.16
C PHE A 74 -75.16 35.07 4.43
N ASP A 75 -75.85 34.88 5.54
CA ASP A 75 -75.28 34.58 6.86
C ASP A 75 -74.59 33.20 6.88
N LYS A 76 -73.35 33.15 6.36
CA LYS A 76 -72.43 31.99 6.44
C LYS A 76 -72.33 31.43 7.87
N LYS A 77 -72.62 32.21 8.92
CA LYS A 77 -72.45 31.79 10.33
C LYS A 77 -73.45 30.75 10.83
N LYS A 78 -74.59 30.52 10.16
CA LYS A 78 -75.65 29.65 10.71
C LYS A 78 -75.44 28.16 10.47
N TYR A 79 -74.66 27.78 9.45
CA TYR A 79 -74.39 26.38 9.08
C TYR A 79 -72.99 25.89 9.45
N LEU A 80 -72.11 26.78 9.93
CA LEU A 80 -70.65 26.57 9.89
C LEU A 80 -70.00 26.10 11.21
N LYS A 81 -70.72 25.88 12.32
CA LYS A 81 -70.06 25.51 13.61
C LYS A 81 -70.94 24.73 14.58
N GLN A 82 -71.41 23.53 14.19
CA GLN A 82 -71.76 22.52 15.21
C GLN A 82 -70.48 21.75 15.55
N VAL A 83 -69.74 22.27 16.53
CA VAL A 83 -68.48 21.68 16.97
C VAL A 83 -68.78 20.55 17.96
N THR A 84 -68.58 19.31 17.55
CA THR A 84 -69.03 18.13 18.31
C THR A 84 -67.87 17.29 18.88
N GLY A 85 -66.62 17.52 18.43
CA GLY A 85 -65.44 16.76 18.84
C GLY A 85 -64.46 17.47 19.81
N ARG A 86 -63.45 16.73 20.29
CA ARG A 86 -62.39 17.23 21.20
C ARG A 86 -61.40 18.21 20.55
N HIS A 87 -61.28 18.19 19.22
CA HIS A 87 -60.31 19.01 18.45
C HIS A 87 -61.01 20.01 17.51
N ASN A 88 -62.18 20.48 17.93
CA ASN A 88 -63.15 21.17 17.09
C ASN A 88 -63.49 20.44 15.78
N ASP A 89 -63.56 19.11 15.83
CA ASP A 89 -64.01 18.31 14.69
C ASP A 89 -65.47 18.67 14.38
N THR A 90 -65.74 18.96 13.11
CA THR A 90 -67.11 19.12 12.61
C THR A 90 -67.79 17.75 12.49
N GLU A 91 -69.12 17.73 12.37
CA GLU A 91 -69.83 16.47 12.15
C GLU A 91 -69.33 15.72 10.90
N LEU A 92 -68.88 16.45 9.87
CA LEU A 92 -68.24 15.90 8.69
C LEU A 92 -66.91 15.20 9.01
N HIS A 93 -66.08 15.78 9.89
CA HIS A 93 -64.83 15.15 10.36
C HIS A 93 -65.11 13.84 11.12
N LEU A 94 -66.14 13.82 11.98
CA LEU A 94 -66.51 12.62 12.73
C LEU A 94 -67.09 11.52 11.84
N ALA A 95 -67.90 11.87 10.84
CA ALA A 95 -68.42 10.91 9.87
C ALA A 95 -67.29 10.34 9.01
N ALA A 96 -66.35 11.19 8.55
CA ALA A 96 -65.15 10.76 7.84
C ALA A 96 -64.23 9.88 8.71
N GLN A 97 -64.12 10.16 10.01
CA GLN A 97 -63.38 9.33 10.97
C GLN A 97 -64.00 7.93 11.15
N LYS A 98 -65.32 7.83 11.07
CA LYS A 98 -66.05 6.55 11.16
C LYS A 98 -66.13 5.81 9.83
N GLY A 99 -65.93 6.49 8.71
CA GLY A 99 -66.08 5.91 7.37
C GLY A 99 -67.53 5.80 6.92
N ASP A 100 -68.45 6.57 7.51
CA ASP A 100 -69.88 6.49 7.22
C ASP A 100 -70.24 7.34 5.99
N ILE A 101 -70.26 6.71 4.83
CA ILE A 101 -70.58 7.35 3.55
C ILE A 101 -72.03 7.84 3.52
N ALA A 102 -72.96 7.09 4.15
CA ALA A 102 -74.37 7.44 4.15
C ALA A 102 -74.61 8.72 4.95
N ALA A 103 -73.98 8.84 6.13
CA ALA A 103 -74.02 10.06 6.91
C ALA A 103 -73.44 11.25 6.15
N ILE A 104 -72.32 11.07 5.43
CA ILE A 104 -71.71 12.14 4.63
C ILE A 104 -72.65 12.60 3.50
N ARG A 105 -73.23 11.66 2.75
CA ARG A 105 -74.19 11.99 1.68
C ARG A 105 -75.44 12.65 2.24
N GLN A 106 -75.92 12.19 3.40
CA GLN A 106 -77.08 12.78 4.05
C GLN A 106 -76.80 14.21 4.50
N MET A 107 -75.66 14.49 5.16
CA MET A 107 -75.28 15.85 5.53
C MET A 107 -75.12 16.77 4.31
N LEU A 108 -74.58 16.26 3.20
CA LEU A 108 -74.47 17.01 1.95
C LEU A 108 -75.84 17.25 1.27
N ALA A 109 -76.78 16.31 1.39
CA ALA A 109 -78.15 16.43 0.87
C ALA A 109 -79.04 17.32 1.76
N ASP A 110 -78.80 17.33 3.08
CA ASP A 110 -79.51 18.21 4.01
C ASP A 110 -79.21 19.69 3.68
N ILE A 111 -77.98 19.99 3.25
CA ILE A 111 -77.60 21.32 2.71
C ILE A 111 -78.44 21.68 1.48
N ASP A 112 -78.62 20.73 0.55
CA ASP A 112 -79.47 20.94 -0.64
C ASP A 112 -80.90 21.30 -0.23
N SER A 113 -81.47 20.54 0.72
CA SER A 113 -82.85 20.72 1.19
C SER A 113 -83.08 22.06 1.92
N GLN A 114 -82.08 22.57 2.63
CA GLN A 114 -82.19 23.80 3.42
C GLN A 114 -82.06 25.07 2.58
N MET A 115 -81.47 24.96 1.39
CA MET A 115 -81.29 26.12 0.50
C MET A 115 -82.46 26.36 -0.46
N VAL A 116 -83.32 25.36 -0.74
CA VAL A 116 -84.43 25.40 -1.74
C VAL A 116 -85.37 26.63 -1.65
N GLY A 117 -85.32 27.41 -0.57
CA GLY A 117 -86.22 28.55 -0.34
C GLY A 117 -85.78 29.94 -0.83
N THR A 118 -84.60 30.16 -1.45
CA THR A 118 -84.04 31.53 -1.53
C THR A 118 -83.75 32.17 -2.90
N VAL A 119 -83.54 31.47 -4.04
CA VAL A 119 -83.10 32.12 -5.30
C VAL A 119 -83.52 31.33 -6.58
N SER A 120 -83.38 31.93 -7.76
CA SER A 120 -83.54 31.33 -9.11
C SER A 120 -82.60 30.14 -9.35
N ALA A 121 -83.05 29.15 -10.14
CA ALA A 121 -82.42 27.83 -10.24
C ALA A 121 -80.93 27.80 -10.64
N GLU A 122 -80.47 28.69 -11.52
CA GLU A 122 -79.06 28.66 -12.00
C GLU A 122 -78.08 29.35 -11.02
N GLU A 123 -78.49 30.42 -10.35
CA GLU A 123 -77.69 31.06 -9.30
C GLU A 123 -77.64 30.18 -8.04
N PHE A 124 -78.72 29.44 -7.81
CA PHE A 124 -78.89 28.50 -6.70
C PHE A 124 -77.86 27.36 -6.71
N ASP A 125 -77.72 26.66 -7.83
CA ASP A 125 -76.81 25.51 -7.93
C ASP A 125 -75.34 25.92 -7.73
N ALA A 126 -74.97 27.12 -8.18
CA ALA A 126 -73.64 27.69 -7.98
C ALA A 126 -73.37 28.04 -6.50
N GLU A 127 -74.34 28.66 -5.81
CA GLU A 127 -74.22 28.99 -4.38
C GLU A 127 -74.13 27.74 -3.50
N VAL A 128 -74.96 26.73 -3.77
CA VAL A 128 -74.94 25.44 -3.06
C VAL A 128 -73.58 24.74 -3.24
N ALA A 129 -73.04 24.75 -4.46
CA ALA A 129 -71.72 24.19 -4.74
C ALA A 129 -70.61 24.93 -3.98
N GLU A 130 -70.64 26.27 -3.92
CA GLU A 130 -69.68 27.05 -3.13
C GLU A 130 -69.77 26.74 -1.63
N ILE A 131 -70.98 26.52 -1.10
CA ILE A 131 -71.17 26.18 0.31
C ILE A 131 -70.67 24.76 0.61
N LYS A 132 -70.95 23.78 -0.26
CA LYS A 132 -70.40 22.42 -0.14
C LYS A 132 -68.88 22.43 -0.17
N LEU A 133 -68.27 23.21 -1.07
CA LEU A 133 -66.82 23.40 -1.15
C LEU A 133 -66.27 24.02 0.14
N ALA A 134 -66.93 25.05 0.68
CA ALA A 134 -66.52 25.70 1.91
C ALA A 134 -66.51 24.73 3.09
N ILE A 135 -67.60 23.96 3.27
CA ILE A 135 -67.73 22.99 4.38
C ILE A 135 -66.74 21.83 4.25
N ALA A 136 -66.53 21.31 3.03
CA ALA A 136 -65.54 20.25 2.79
C ALA A 136 -64.09 20.73 3.03
N SER A 137 -63.82 22.01 2.81
CA SER A 137 -62.51 22.64 3.04
C SER A 137 -62.27 23.09 4.48
N GLU A 138 -63.25 22.94 5.39
CA GLU A 138 -63.07 23.30 6.79
C GLU A 138 -61.99 22.46 7.45
N VAL A 139 -61.17 23.13 8.27
CA VAL A 139 -60.09 22.51 9.01
C VAL A 139 -60.41 22.47 10.50
N ASN A 140 -60.07 21.36 11.15
CA ASN A 140 -60.12 21.23 12.60
C ASN A 140 -58.96 21.97 13.29
N GLU A 141 -58.84 21.87 14.62
CA GLU A 141 -57.73 22.50 15.36
C GLU A 141 -56.35 22.02 14.90
N LEU A 142 -56.24 20.78 14.42
CA LEU A 142 -55.00 20.18 13.92
C LEU A 142 -54.66 20.61 12.48
N GLY A 143 -55.49 21.45 11.85
CA GLY A 143 -55.33 21.86 10.46
C GLY A 143 -55.67 20.75 9.46
N GLU A 144 -56.47 19.77 9.88
CA GLU A 144 -56.88 18.62 9.08
C GLU A 144 -58.29 18.82 8.56
N THR A 145 -58.54 18.49 7.29
CA THR A 145 -59.88 18.47 6.70
C THR A 145 -60.55 17.10 6.90
N ALA A 146 -61.88 17.00 6.70
CA ALA A 146 -62.57 15.72 6.75
C ALA A 146 -61.98 14.70 5.76
N LEU A 147 -61.57 15.16 4.57
CA LEU A 147 -60.87 14.36 3.57
C LEU A 147 -59.50 13.86 4.09
N PHE A 148 -58.78 14.67 4.85
CA PHE A 148 -57.52 14.29 5.50
C PHE A 148 -57.70 13.11 6.45
N ILE A 149 -58.72 13.17 7.31
CA ILE A 149 -59.02 12.08 8.25
C ILE A 149 -59.43 10.81 7.51
N ALA A 150 -60.28 10.92 6.48
CA ALA A 150 -60.69 9.78 5.66
C ALA A 150 -59.49 9.09 4.99
N ALA A 151 -58.55 9.88 4.45
CA ALA A 151 -57.33 9.38 3.84
C ALA A 151 -56.36 8.80 4.87
N GLU A 152 -56.30 9.32 6.09
CA GLU A 152 -55.50 8.72 7.17
C GLU A 152 -56.05 7.34 7.55
N LYS A 153 -57.38 7.21 7.68
CA LYS A 153 -58.05 5.97 8.10
C LYS A 153 -58.15 4.92 6.99
N GLY A 154 -58.10 5.33 5.73
CA GLY A 154 -58.11 4.43 4.58
C GLY A 154 -59.48 4.22 3.94
N TYR A 155 -60.46 5.09 4.19
CA TYR A 155 -61.80 4.95 3.66
C TYR A 155 -61.91 5.50 2.23
N ILE A 156 -61.64 4.65 1.25
CA ILE A 156 -61.56 5.04 -0.17
C ILE A 156 -62.87 5.62 -0.72
N ASP A 157 -64.01 5.06 -0.35
CA ASP A 157 -65.31 5.50 -0.87
C ASP A 157 -65.65 6.89 -0.34
N VAL A 158 -65.36 7.15 0.94
CA VAL A 158 -65.49 8.49 1.53
C VAL A 158 -64.56 9.48 0.83
N VAL A 159 -63.32 9.08 0.52
CA VAL A 159 -62.36 9.91 -0.22
C VAL A 159 -62.91 10.27 -1.60
N LYS A 160 -63.46 9.31 -2.36
CA LYS A 160 -64.04 9.55 -3.69
C LYS A 160 -65.24 10.48 -3.67
N GLU A 161 -66.10 10.37 -2.66
CA GLU A 161 -67.26 11.25 -2.50
C GLU A 161 -66.83 12.68 -2.13
N LEU A 162 -65.95 12.83 -1.14
CA LEU A 162 -65.49 14.15 -0.69
C LEU A 162 -64.61 14.87 -1.73
N LEU A 163 -63.87 14.14 -2.57
CA LEU A 163 -63.04 14.72 -3.62
C LEU A 163 -63.83 15.54 -4.64
N GLN A 164 -65.09 15.18 -4.91
CA GLN A 164 -65.96 15.91 -5.84
C GLN A 164 -66.27 17.34 -5.36
N TYR A 165 -66.16 17.56 -4.04
CA TYR A 165 -66.46 18.83 -3.38
C TYR A 165 -65.21 19.49 -2.80
N THR A 166 -64.03 19.23 -3.39
CA THR A 166 -62.74 19.70 -2.86
C THR A 166 -61.98 20.48 -3.93
N THR A 167 -61.40 21.64 -3.58
CA THR A 167 -60.58 22.44 -4.50
C THR A 167 -59.12 21.97 -4.52
N LYS A 168 -58.37 22.23 -5.59
CA LYS A 168 -56.93 21.90 -5.67
C LYS A 168 -56.10 22.50 -4.54
N GLU A 169 -56.40 23.74 -4.16
CA GLU A 169 -55.72 24.44 -3.05
C GLU A 169 -55.90 23.70 -1.73
N SER A 170 -57.11 23.18 -1.47
CA SER A 170 -57.40 22.42 -0.26
C SER A 170 -56.70 21.06 -0.18
N LEU A 171 -56.38 20.42 -1.31
CA LEU A 171 -55.58 19.17 -1.36
C LEU A 171 -54.11 19.41 -0.98
N SER A 172 -53.60 20.60 -1.28
CA SER A 172 -52.22 21.00 -0.99
C SER A 172 -52.05 21.60 0.42
N MET A 173 -53.15 21.76 1.17
CA MET A 173 -53.07 22.25 2.54
C MET A 173 -52.32 21.27 3.45
N LYS A 174 -51.62 21.88 4.40
CA LYS A 174 -50.77 21.20 5.38
C LYS A 174 -51.44 21.24 6.73
N ASN A 175 -51.44 20.10 7.41
CA ASN A 175 -51.80 20.06 8.83
C ASN A 175 -50.72 20.71 9.71
N GLN A 176 -50.95 20.81 11.02
CA GLN A 176 -49.98 21.36 11.98
C GLN A 176 -48.62 20.64 11.97
N PHE A 177 -48.60 19.36 11.57
CA PHE A 177 -47.37 18.58 11.42
C PHE A 177 -46.67 18.81 10.07
N GLY A 178 -47.21 19.69 9.23
CA GLY A 178 -46.69 20.04 7.92
C GLY A 178 -46.84 18.93 6.89
N PHE A 179 -47.80 18.02 7.05
CA PHE A 179 -48.10 16.96 6.08
C PHE A 179 -49.34 17.32 5.25
N ASN A 180 -49.29 17.02 3.95
CA ASN A 180 -50.45 17.08 3.07
C ASN A 180 -51.19 15.74 3.06
N LEU A 181 -52.36 15.74 2.43
CA LEU A 181 -53.20 14.57 2.23
C LEU A 181 -52.44 13.36 1.62
N LEU A 182 -51.63 13.61 0.59
CA LEU A 182 -50.86 12.55 -0.06
C LEU A 182 -49.75 12.01 0.85
N HIS A 183 -49.13 12.85 1.69
CA HIS A 183 -48.11 12.39 2.65
C HIS A 183 -48.71 11.42 3.65
N ILE A 184 -49.90 11.70 4.19
CA ILE A 184 -50.52 10.82 5.19
C ILE A 184 -51.00 9.51 4.56
N ALA A 185 -51.63 9.56 3.38
CA ALA A 185 -52.02 8.36 2.64
C ALA A 185 -50.80 7.47 2.32
N ALA A 186 -49.69 8.08 1.87
CA ALA A 186 -48.45 7.38 1.60
C ALA A 186 -47.76 6.84 2.86
N ASN A 187 -47.82 7.58 3.98
CA ASN A 187 -47.28 7.17 5.29
C ASN A 187 -48.09 6.05 5.96
N ARG A 188 -49.37 5.88 5.59
CA ARG A 188 -50.25 4.82 6.08
C ARG A 188 -50.29 3.59 5.15
N GLY A 189 -49.84 3.74 3.90
CA GLY A 189 -49.76 2.65 2.94
C GLY A 189 -51.02 2.44 2.11
N HIS A 190 -51.91 3.43 2.05
CA HIS A 190 -53.20 3.30 1.36
C HIS A 190 -53.03 3.53 -0.15
N GLU A 191 -52.57 2.50 -0.85
CA GLU A 191 -52.26 2.52 -2.30
C GLU A 191 -53.42 3.07 -3.14
N ALA A 192 -54.62 2.54 -2.97
CA ALA A 192 -55.77 2.90 -3.79
C ALA A 192 -56.18 4.37 -3.59
N ILE A 193 -55.99 4.93 -2.38
CA ILE A 193 -56.21 6.36 -2.12
C ILE A 193 -55.10 7.20 -2.78
N VAL A 194 -53.84 6.75 -2.70
CA VAL A 194 -52.72 7.42 -3.39
C VAL A 194 -52.97 7.48 -4.89
N GLN A 195 -53.46 6.40 -5.52
CA GLN A 195 -53.81 6.40 -6.94
C GLN A 195 -54.91 7.41 -7.26
N VAL A 196 -56.03 7.38 -6.53
CA VAL A 196 -57.16 8.30 -6.74
C VAL A 196 -56.72 9.77 -6.58
N LEU A 197 -55.88 10.08 -5.60
CA LEU A 197 -55.38 11.43 -5.38
C LEU A 197 -54.44 11.90 -6.49
N LEU A 198 -53.57 11.02 -6.99
CA LEU A 198 -52.64 11.34 -8.09
C LEU A 198 -53.34 11.42 -9.45
N ASP A 199 -54.43 10.68 -9.65
CA ASP A 199 -55.27 10.77 -10.85
C ASP A 199 -56.05 12.10 -10.86
N HIS A 200 -56.42 12.61 -9.68
CA HIS A 200 -57.07 13.92 -9.55
C HIS A 200 -56.08 15.09 -9.65
N ASP A 201 -54.93 14.99 -8.97
CA ASP A 201 -53.87 15.99 -9.03
C ASP A 201 -52.46 15.37 -8.95
N PRO A 202 -51.74 15.24 -10.09
CA PRO A 202 -50.42 14.64 -10.11
C PRO A 202 -49.36 15.51 -9.40
N GLU A 203 -49.59 16.82 -9.24
CA GLU A 203 -48.63 17.73 -8.59
C GLU A 203 -48.47 17.43 -7.10
N LEU A 204 -49.45 16.77 -6.48
CA LEU A 204 -49.38 16.34 -5.08
C LEU A 204 -48.15 15.46 -4.79
N SER A 205 -47.66 14.71 -5.78
CA SER A 205 -46.46 13.87 -5.66
C SER A 205 -45.20 14.67 -5.30
N LYS A 206 -45.10 15.92 -5.78
CA LYS A 206 -43.96 16.84 -5.57
C LYS A 206 -44.10 17.70 -4.33
N THR A 207 -45.22 17.60 -3.62
CA THR A 207 -45.43 18.39 -2.42
C THR A 207 -44.44 18.02 -1.34
N VAL A 208 -43.99 19.05 -0.63
CA VAL A 208 -42.92 18.93 0.35
C VAL A 208 -43.49 19.27 1.71
N GLY A 209 -43.50 18.30 2.61
CA GLY A 209 -43.96 18.46 3.99
C GLY A 209 -42.85 18.93 4.94
N GLN A 210 -43.10 18.82 6.24
CA GLN A 210 -42.17 19.27 7.28
C GLN A 210 -40.77 18.63 7.14
N GLY A 211 -39.73 19.47 7.18
CA GLY A 211 -38.33 19.03 7.03
C GLY A 211 -37.98 18.51 5.63
N ASN A 212 -38.67 19.01 4.61
CA ASN A 212 -38.60 18.59 3.22
C ASN A 212 -38.93 17.11 2.97
N ALA A 213 -39.95 16.57 3.63
CA ALA A 213 -40.39 15.20 3.40
C ALA A 213 -41.30 15.11 2.16
N THR A 214 -40.95 14.29 1.18
CA THR A 214 -41.83 13.96 0.04
C THR A 214 -42.74 12.78 0.38
N PRO A 215 -43.88 12.58 -0.30
CA PRO A 215 -44.75 11.42 -0.11
C PRO A 215 -44.01 10.10 -0.34
N LEU A 216 -43.12 10.07 -1.33
CA LEU A 216 -42.23 8.93 -1.61
C LEU A 216 -41.34 8.60 -0.41
N LEU A 217 -40.79 9.63 0.26
CA LEU A 217 -39.97 9.44 1.45
C LEU A 217 -40.76 8.85 2.62
N SER A 218 -42.00 9.30 2.80
CA SER A 218 -42.90 8.78 3.84
C SER A 218 -43.20 7.29 3.61
N ALA A 219 -43.59 6.91 2.38
CA ALA A 219 -43.84 5.52 2.02
C ALA A 219 -42.58 4.65 2.16
N ALA A 220 -41.43 5.13 1.66
CA ALA A 220 -40.15 4.44 1.74
C ALA A 220 -39.67 4.23 3.19
N THR A 221 -39.94 5.19 4.08
CA THR A 221 -39.58 5.08 5.51
C THR A 221 -40.46 4.06 6.23
N LYS A 222 -41.72 3.92 5.83
CA LYS A 222 -42.71 3.05 6.48
C LYS A 222 -42.77 1.63 5.92
N GLY A 223 -42.23 1.39 4.75
CA GLY A 223 -42.17 0.04 4.17
C GLY A 223 -43.30 -0.27 3.19
N HIS A 224 -43.99 0.75 2.67
CA HIS A 224 -45.12 0.56 1.78
C HIS A 224 -44.65 0.44 0.32
N THR A 225 -44.31 -0.77 -0.11
CA THR A 225 -43.80 -1.10 -1.44
C THR A 225 -44.74 -0.67 -2.56
N ALA A 226 -46.02 -1.07 -2.48
CA ALA A 226 -47.00 -0.77 -3.52
C ALA A 226 -47.19 0.74 -3.74
N VAL A 227 -47.20 1.53 -2.66
CA VAL A 227 -47.25 3.00 -2.75
C VAL A 227 -45.99 3.58 -3.41
N VAL A 228 -44.80 3.04 -3.07
CA VAL A 228 -43.54 3.46 -3.70
C VAL A 228 -43.59 3.18 -5.21
N ASP A 229 -44.06 2.01 -5.62
CA ASP A 229 -44.17 1.64 -7.02
C ASP A 229 -45.15 2.54 -7.78
N VAL A 230 -46.33 2.84 -7.20
CA VAL A 230 -47.29 3.79 -7.77
C VAL A 230 -46.65 5.18 -7.94
N LEU A 231 -45.99 5.72 -6.91
CA LEU A 231 -45.37 7.04 -6.99
C LEU A 231 -44.25 7.10 -8.04
N LEU A 232 -43.40 6.07 -8.09
CA LEU A 232 -42.31 5.99 -9.07
C LEU A 232 -42.80 5.69 -10.49
N SER A 233 -43.96 5.07 -10.65
CA SER A 233 -44.59 4.87 -11.96
C SER A 233 -45.16 6.17 -12.53
N LYS A 234 -45.65 7.06 -11.66
CA LYS A 234 -46.22 8.36 -12.05
C LYS A 234 -45.13 9.38 -12.32
N ASP A 235 -44.13 9.48 -11.44
CA ASP A 235 -43.01 10.40 -11.62
C ASP A 235 -41.69 9.83 -11.03
N PRO A 236 -40.72 9.40 -11.87
CA PRO A 236 -39.44 8.92 -11.39
C PRO A 236 -38.52 10.03 -10.87
N SER A 237 -38.76 11.31 -11.21
CA SER A 237 -37.94 12.45 -10.76
C SER A 237 -38.02 12.69 -9.25
N LEU A 238 -39.00 12.08 -8.57
CA LEU A 238 -39.16 12.12 -7.11
C LEU A 238 -37.93 11.56 -6.35
N LEU A 239 -37.10 10.75 -7.00
CA LEU A 239 -35.85 10.23 -6.45
C LEU A 239 -34.77 11.30 -6.24
N GLU A 240 -34.84 12.40 -7.00
CA GLU A 240 -33.86 13.48 -6.95
C GLU A 240 -34.08 14.43 -5.78
N ILE A 241 -35.29 14.46 -5.21
CA ILE A 241 -35.68 15.40 -4.17
C ILE A 241 -35.25 14.86 -2.79
N PRO A 242 -34.19 15.42 -2.16
CA PRO A 242 -33.72 14.93 -0.88
C PRO A 242 -34.47 15.60 0.27
N LYS A 243 -34.47 14.95 1.44
CA LYS A 243 -34.92 15.56 2.69
C LYS A 243 -33.99 16.72 3.08
N ALA A 244 -34.41 17.59 4.00
CA ALA A 244 -33.62 18.72 4.49
C ALA A 244 -32.24 18.34 5.07
N ASN A 245 -32.04 17.08 5.48
CA ASN A 245 -30.74 16.56 5.93
C ASN A 245 -29.89 15.93 4.80
N GLY A 246 -30.31 16.05 3.54
CA GLY A 246 -29.66 15.47 2.37
C GLY A 246 -29.96 13.99 2.13
N LYS A 247 -30.83 13.36 2.93
CA LYS A 247 -31.15 11.93 2.78
C LYS A 247 -32.21 11.72 1.71
N ASN A 248 -31.91 10.82 0.78
CA ASN A 248 -32.84 10.33 -0.24
C ASN A 248 -33.72 9.17 0.30
N PRO A 249 -34.73 8.71 -0.46
CA PRO A 249 -35.58 7.56 -0.09
C PRO A 249 -34.80 6.28 0.23
N LEU A 250 -33.72 6.00 -0.54
CA LEU A 250 -32.88 4.83 -0.35
C LEU A 250 -32.18 4.81 1.02
N HIS A 251 -31.73 5.96 1.53
CA HIS A 251 -31.14 6.05 2.88
C HIS A 251 -32.11 5.60 3.98
N PHE A 252 -33.40 5.94 3.86
CA PHE A 252 -34.40 5.58 4.85
C PHE A 252 -34.83 4.12 4.70
N ALA A 253 -35.13 3.67 3.47
CA ALA A 253 -35.46 2.28 3.19
C ALA A 253 -34.34 1.33 3.65
N ALA A 254 -33.08 1.70 3.37
CA ALA A 254 -31.92 0.93 3.77
C ALA A 254 -31.78 0.83 5.29
N ARG A 255 -31.96 1.94 6.02
CA ARG A 255 -31.88 1.95 7.49
C ARG A 255 -32.94 1.07 8.14
N GLN A 256 -34.15 1.07 7.58
CA GLN A 256 -35.28 0.33 8.12
C GLN A 256 -35.30 -1.14 7.68
N GLY A 257 -34.46 -1.52 6.71
CA GLY A 257 -34.37 -2.90 6.25
C GLY A 257 -35.42 -3.29 5.22
N HIS A 258 -36.04 -2.32 4.53
CA HIS A 258 -37.10 -2.58 3.55
C HIS A 258 -36.51 -3.05 2.21
N VAL A 259 -36.24 -4.35 2.12
CA VAL A 259 -35.57 -5.03 1.00
C VAL A 259 -36.22 -4.74 -0.35
N ASP A 260 -37.54 -4.87 -0.46
CA ASP A 260 -38.25 -4.73 -1.73
C ASP A 260 -38.23 -3.28 -2.22
N ILE A 261 -38.31 -2.31 -1.31
CA ILE A 261 -38.20 -0.89 -1.65
C ILE A 261 -36.77 -0.56 -2.09
N VAL A 262 -35.74 -1.09 -1.40
CA VAL A 262 -34.35 -0.91 -1.82
C VAL A 262 -34.14 -1.43 -3.24
N ARG A 263 -34.69 -2.61 -3.55
CA ARG A 263 -34.65 -3.19 -4.90
C ARG A 263 -35.39 -2.31 -5.91
N ALA A 264 -36.61 -1.87 -5.61
CA ALA A 264 -37.41 -1.02 -6.50
C ALA A 264 -36.69 0.31 -6.81
N LEU A 265 -36.10 0.94 -5.79
CA LEU A 265 -35.37 2.20 -5.94
C LEU A 265 -34.10 2.05 -6.77
N LEU A 266 -33.29 1.01 -6.52
CA LEU A 266 -32.05 0.74 -7.27
C LEU A 266 -32.33 0.31 -8.72
N ASN A 267 -33.43 -0.39 -8.97
CA ASN A 267 -33.86 -0.73 -10.34
C ASN A 267 -34.25 0.51 -11.15
N LYS A 268 -34.68 1.60 -10.51
CA LYS A 268 -35.05 2.86 -11.16
C LYS A 268 -33.85 3.79 -11.34
N ASP A 269 -33.01 3.92 -10.32
CA ASP A 269 -31.78 4.73 -10.35
C ASP A 269 -30.64 3.99 -9.59
N PRO A 270 -29.72 3.31 -10.29
CA PRO A 270 -28.59 2.62 -9.65
C PRO A 270 -27.58 3.59 -9.02
N GLU A 271 -27.45 4.82 -9.56
CA GLU A 271 -26.53 5.83 -9.03
C GLU A 271 -26.98 6.38 -7.67
N LEU A 272 -28.22 6.09 -7.26
CA LEU A 272 -28.77 6.46 -5.95
C LEU A 272 -27.98 5.87 -4.78
N ALA A 273 -27.28 4.74 -4.99
CA ALA A 273 -26.44 4.09 -3.98
C ALA A 273 -25.22 4.94 -3.58
N LYS A 274 -24.65 5.70 -4.53
CA LYS A 274 -23.47 6.56 -4.32
C LYS A 274 -23.81 7.93 -3.74
N LYS A 275 -25.08 8.38 -3.86
CA LYS A 275 -25.50 9.69 -3.34
C LYS A 275 -25.31 9.75 -1.81
N ILE A 276 -24.74 10.86 -1.34
CA ILE A 276 -24.40 11.09 0.08
C ILE A 276 -25.34 12.09 0.75
N ASP A 277 -25.56 11.91 2.05
CA ASP A 277 -26.28 12.88 2.88
C ASP A 277 -25.39 14.06 3.36
N LYS A 278 -25.95 15.00 4.12
CA LYS A 278 -25.19 16.14 4.67
C LYS A 278 -24.06 15.72 5.63
N LYS A 279 -24.06 14.49 6.15
CA LYS A 279 -23.00 13.91 6.97
C LYS A 279 -22.01 13.07 6.14
N GLY A 280 -22.13 13.06 4.82
CA GLY A 280 -21.31 12.27 3.90
C GLY A 280 -21.65 10.78 3.91
N GLN A 281 -22.81 10.39 4.45
CA GLN A 281 -23.17 8.98 4.58
C GLN A 281 -23.94 8.54 3.34
N THR A 282 -23.56 7.37 2.80
CA THR A 282 -24.28 6.68 1.72
C THR A 282 -25.42 5.80 2.27
N ALA A 283 -26.22 5.21 1.36
CA ALA A 283 -27.24 4.23 1.73
C ALA A 283 -26.65 3.01 2.46
N LEU A 284 -25.44 2.56 2.09
CA LEU A 284 -24.75 1.46 2.76
C LEU A 284 -24.46 1.78 4.23
N HIS A 285 -23.97 2.99 4.53
CA HIS A 285 -23.78 3.42 5.92
C HIS A 285 -25.08 3.42 6.73
N MET A 286 -26.22 3.68 6.08
CA MET A 286 -27.54 3.61 6.72
C MET A 286 -28.01 2.18 6.93
N ALA A 287 -27.79 1.29 5.96
CA ALA A 287 -28.08 -0.14 6.06
C ALA A 287 -27.34 -0.78 7.24
N VAL A 288 -26.05 -0.48 7.37
CA VAL A 288 -25.20 -0.97 8.45
C VAL A 288 -25.64 -0.46 9.83
N LYS A 289 -26.20 0.76 9.91
CA LYS A 289 -26.82 1.28 11.16
C LYS A 289 -28.13 0.59 11.49
N GLY A 290 -28.78 -0.03 10.50
CA GLY A 290 -29.96 -0.86 10.66
C GLY A 290 -29.63 -2.24 11.20
N VAL A 291 -30.45 -3.22 10.80
CA VAL A 291 -30.33 -4.64 11.20
C VAL A 291 -30.26 -5.57 9.98
N SER A 292 -30.79 -5.16 8.83
CA SER A 292 -30.95 -6.06 7.68
C SER A 292 -29.65 -6.30 6.92
N CYS A 293 -29.12 -7.52 7.06
CA CYS A 293 -27.99 -8.02 6.27
C CYS A 293 -28.35 -8.15 4.77
N THR A 294 -29.60 -8.51 4.45
CA THR A 294 -30.07 -8.65 3.07
C THR A 294 -30.02 -7.33 2.29
N VAL A 295 -30.36 -6.20 2.92
CA VAL A 295 -30.20 -4.87 2.31
C VAL A 295 -28.74 -4.56 2.02
N VAL A 296 -27.83 -4.90 2.93
CA VAL A 296 -26.39 -4.71 2.72
C VAL A 296 -25.95 -5.49 1.48
N LYS A 297 -26.27 -6.79 1.39
CA LYS A 297 -25.97 -7.60 0.21
C LYS A 297 -26.49 -6.98 -1.09
N LEU A 298 -27.73 -6.50 -1.09
CA LEU A 298 -28.33 -5.88 -2.28
C LEU A 298 -27.60 -4.60 -2.69
N LEU A 299 -27.21 -3.76 -1.75
CA LEU A 299 -26.46 -2.54 -2.05
C LEU A 299 -25.06 -2.87 -2.60
N LEU A 300 -24.40 -3.90 -2.06
CA LEU A 300 -23.09 -4.37 -2.53
C LEU A 300 -23.17 -5.02 -3.91
N MET A 301 -24.23 -5.77 -4.18
CA MET A 301 -24.48 -6.38 -5.49
C MET A 301 -24.80 -5.32 -6.57
N ALA A 302 -25.46 -4.22 -6.18
CA ALA A 302 -25.74 -3.12 -7.09
C ALA A 302 -24.47 -2.30 -7.39
N ASP A 303 -23.68 -1.99 -6.36
CA ASP A 303 -22.42 -1.28 -6.51
C ASP A 303 -21.46 -1.59 -5.35
N SER A 304 -20.46 -2.42 -5.63
CA SER A 304 -19.43 -2.81 -4.66
C SER A 304 -18.53 -1.64 -4.25
N SER A 305 -18.36 -0.63 -5.11
CA SER A 305 -17.44 0.48 -4.86
C SER A 305 -17.85 1.33 -3.64
N VAL A 306 -19.16 1.31 -3.30
CA VAL A 306 -19.75 2.04 -2.18
C VAL A 306 -19.16 1.64 -0.82
N VAL A 307 -18.54 0.45 -0.71
CA VAL A 307 -17.90 -0.02 0.55
C VAL A 307 -16.73 0.85 0.98
N THR A 308 -15.98 1.35 0.00
CA THR A 308 -14.75 2.13 0.24
C THR A 308 -15.04 3.58 0.63
N LEU A 309 -16.25 4.07 0.35
CA LEU A 309 -16.60 5.47 0.56
C LEU A 309 -16.66 5.78 2.06
N PRO A 310 -15.89 6.77 2.55
CA PRO A 310 -15.96 7.20 3.93
C PRO A 310 -17.03 8.28 4.14
N ASP A 311 -17.58 8.34 5.35
CA ASP A 311 -18.38 9.49 5.79
C ASP A 311 -17.52 10.72 6.14
N LYS A 312 -18.14 11.86 6.50
CA LYS A 312 -17.40 13.09 6.88
C LYS A 312 -16.47 12.93 8.09
N PHE A 313 -16.61 11.84 8.85
CA PHE A 313 -15.75 11.53 9.99
C PHE A 313 -14.69 10.47 9.62
N GLY A 314 -14.58 10.10 8.35
CA GLY A 314 -13.67 9.07 7.86
C GLY A 314 -14.16 7.64 8.16
N ASN A 315 -15.39 7.45 8.65
CA ASN A 315 -15.87 6.08 8.91
C ASN A 315 -16.34 5.46 7.60
N THR A 316 -15.76 4.32 7.23
CA THR A 316 -16.32 3.41 6.23
C THR A 316 -17.45 2.56 6.82
N ALA A 317 -18.18 1.83 5.97
CA ALA A 317 -19.21 0.88 6.38
C ALA A 317 -18.71 -0.11 7.46
N LEU A 318 -17.48 -0.62 7.32
CA LEU A 318 -16.86 -1.57 8.24
C LEU A 318 -16.69 -1.00 9.66
N HIS A 319 -16.26 0.26 9.78
CA HIS A 319 -16.14 0.95 11.06
C HIS A 319 -17.49 1.09 11.77
N ILE A 320 -18.55 1.41 11.00
CA ILE A 320 -19.90 1.53 11.56
C ILE A 320 -20.45 0.17 11.99
N ALA A 321 -20.23 -0.88 11.20
CA ALA A 321 -20.68 -2.25 11.48
C ALA A 321 -20.06 -2.77 12.79
N THR A 322 -18.75 -2.57 12.93
CA THR A 322 -17.99 -2.90 14.14
C THR A 322 -18.52 -2.15 15.36
N ARG A 323 -18.72 -0.83 15.25
CA ARG A 323 -19.28 0.00 16.33
C ARG A 323 -20.70 -0.40 16.74
N LYS A 324 -21.48 -0.94 15.81
CA LYS A 324 -22.85 -1.42 16.05
C LYS A 324 -22.93 -2.90 16.39
N LYS A 325 -21.79 -3.59 16.52
CA LYS A 325 -21.67 -5.02 16.85
C LYS A 325 -22.47 -5.92 15.89
N ARG A 326 -22.40 -5.64 14.58
CA ARG A 326 -23.15 -6.37 13.55
C ARG A 326 -22.27 -7.44 12.90
N ILE A 327 -22.12 -8.59 13.53
CA ILE A 327 -21.22 -9.68 13.10
C ILE A 327 -21.49 -10.11 11.66
N GLU A 328 -22.75 -10.45 11.34
CA GLU A 328 -23.14 -10.89 10.00
C GLU A 328 -22.78 -9.85 8.93
N ILE A 329 -23.03 -8.57 9.21
CA ILE A 329 -22.73 -7.47 8.28
C ILE A 329 -21.22 -7.27 8.13
N VAL A 330 -20.45 -7.41 9.22
CA VAL A 330 -18.98 -7.35 9.16
C VAL A 330 -18.46 -8.47 8.26
N ASN A 331 -18.96 -9.70 8.43
CA ASN A 331 -18.56 -10.83 7.59
C ASN A 331 -18.87 -10.56 6.13
N GLU A 332 -20.08 -10.13 5.78
CA GLU A 332 -20.43 -9.81 4.40
C GLU A 332 -19.57 -8.69 3.80
N LEU A 333 -19.26 -7.66 4.58
CA LEU A 333 -18.37 -6.58 4.11
C LEU A 333 -16.94 -7.08 3.88
N LEU A 334 -16.42 -7.97 4.73
CA LEU A 334 -15.05 -8.50 4.59
C LEU A 334 -14.90 -9.48 3.40
N HIS A 335 -15.97 -10.17 3.00
CA HIS A 335 -15.96 -11.02 1.80
C HIS A 335 -15.87 -10.21 0.49
N VAL A 336 -16.15 -8.91 0.51
CA VAL A 336 -16.00 -8.04 -0.66
C VAL A 336 -14.54 -7.67 -0.84
N LYS A 337 -13.97 -8.01 -2.01
CA LYS A 337 -12.55 -7.76 -2.33
C LYS A 337 -12.13 -6.30 -2.27
N GLU A 338 -13.03 -5.38 -2.55
CA GLU A 338 -12.77 -3.94 -2.56
C GLU A 338 -12.70 -3.34 -1.15
N THR A 339 -13.02 -4.11 -0.11
CA THR A 339 -13.04 -3.62 1.27
C THR A 339 -11.64 -3.37 1.81
N CYS A 340 -11.32 -2.10 2.06
CA CYS A 340 -10.11 -1.71 2.78
C CYS A 340 -10.27 -2.02 4.28
N VAL A 341 -9.82 -3.20 4.72
CA VAL A 341 -9.88 -3.65 6.13
C VAL A 341 -9.16 -2.67 7.07
N ASN A 342 -8.00 -2.16 6.64
CA ASN A 342 -7.13 -1.25 7.40
C ASN A 342 -7.38 0.23 7.08
N ALA A 343 -8.59 0.59 6.62
CA ALA A 343 -8.95 1.98 6.42
C ALA A 343 -8.89 2.75 7.75
N LEU A 344 -8.42 4.00 7.72
CA LEU A 344 -8.28 4.84 8.89
C LEU A 344 -9.42 5.86 8.95
N THR A 345 -10.04 5.97 10.13
CA THR A 345 -10.95 7.07 10.44
C THR A 345 -10.20 8.39 10.58
N ARG A 346 -10.94 9.51 10.70
CA ARG A 346 -10.32 10.82 10.96
C ARG A 346 -9.54 10.87 12.27
N ASP A 347 -9.90 10.01 13.23
CA ASP A 347 -9.21 9.86 14.52
C ASP A 347 -8.03 8.87 14.45
N GLN A 348 -7.60 8.46 13.24
CA GLN A 348 -6.53 7.49 13.00
C GLN A 348 -6.78 6.14 13.70
N LYS A 349 -8.03 5.68 13.69
CA LYS A 349 -8.42 4.36 14.21
C LYS A 349 -8.87 3.46 13.08
N THR A 350 -8.42 2.21 13.10
CA THR A 350 -8.91 1.13 12.25
C THR A 350 -10.18 0.51 12.81
N ALA A 351 -10.84 -0.37 12.04
CA ALA A 351 -11.95 -1.17 12.55
C ALA A 351 -11.55 -2.04 13.76
N LEU A 352 -10.32 -2.57 13.78
CA LEU A 352 -9.81 -3.38 14.89
C LEU A 352 -9.65 -2.54 16.17
N ASP A 353 -9.10 -1.33 16.07
CA ASP A 353 -8.98 -0.42 17.22
C ASP A 353 -10.35 -0.02 17.78
N ILE A 354 -11.37 0.12 16.93
CA ILE A 354 -12.75 0.37 17.36
C ILE A 354 -13.30 -0.86 18.10
N ALA A 355 -13.06 -2.07 17.61
CA ALA A 355 -13.50 -3.30 18.28
C ALA A 355 -12.84 -3.45 19.66
N GLU A 356 -11.57 -3.08 19.81
CA GLU A 356 -10.85 -3.10 21.08
C GLU A 356 -11.36 -2.08 22.09
N GLY A 357 -11.75 -0.89 21.64
CA GLY A 357 -12.28 0.17 22.51
C GLY A 357 -13.72 -0.03 23.01
N LEU A 358 -14.42 -1.08 22.55
CA LEU A 358 -15.79 -1.38 22.94
C LEU A 358 -15.85 -2.37 24.11
N PRO A 359 -16.94 -2.37 24.92
CA PRO A 359 -17.08 -3.29 26.03
C PRO A 359 -17.11 -4.75 25.55
N LEU A 360 -16.34 -5.62 26.23
CA LEU A 360 -16.24 -7.05 25.93
C LEU A 360 -17.62 -7.70 25.83
N SER A 361 -17.85 -8.36 24.70
CA SER A 361 -19.10 -9.01 24.30
C SER A 361 -18.73 -10.15 23.36
N GLU A 362 -19.49 -11.24 23.36
CA GLU A 362 -19.29 -12.37 22.44
C GLU A 362 -19.21 -11.89 20.99
N GLU A 363 -20.15 -11.02 20.60
CA GLU A 363 -20.19 -10.39 19.28
C GLU A 363 -18.91 -9.64 18.90
N ILE A 364 -18.24 -8.99 19.86
CA ILE A 364 -17.01 -8.23 19.60
C ILE A 364 -15.81 -9.16 19.52
N ALA A 365 -15.79 -10.24 20.29
CA ALA A 365 -14.74 -11.25 20.21
C ALA A 365 -14.75 -11.91 18.82
N GLU A 366 -15.93 -12.30 18.33
CA GLU A 366 -16.11 -12.81 16.96
C GLU A 366 -15.68 -11.78 15.92
N ILE A 367 -16.11 -10.52 16.03
CA ILE A 367 -15.71 -9.46 15.10
C ILE A 367 -14.18 -9.28 15.10
N LYS A 368 -13.51 -9.35 16.25
CA LYS A 368 -12.04 -9.26 16.33
C LYS A 368 -11.36 -10.44 15.64
N GLU A 369 -11.86 -11.66 15.85
CA GLU A 369 -11.35 -12.85 15.18
C GLU A 369 -11.52 -12.76 13.66
N CYS A 370 -12.72 -12.37 13.20
CA CYS A 370 -13.01 -12.15 11.79
C CYS A 370 -12.08 -11.08 11.20
N LEU A 371 -11.98 -9.90 11.82
CA LEU A 371 -11.08 -8.84 11.35
C LEU A 371 -9.62 -9.33 11.27
N SER A 372 -9.15 -10.06 12.29
CA SER A 372 -7.78 -10.60 12.32
C SER A 372 -7.53 -11.63 11.21
N SER A 373 -8.51 -12.49 10.92
CA SER A 373 -8.41 -13.49 9.84
C SER A 373 -8.30 -12.85 8.45
N PHE A 374 -8.85 -11.65 8.27
CA PHE A 374 -8.74 -10.86 7.04
C PHE A 374 -7.57 -9.85 7.04
N GLY A 375 -6.61 -10.00 7.98
CA GLY A 375 -5.40 -9.19 8.03
C GLY A 375 -5.62 -7.77 8.57
N ALA A 376 -6.60 -7.58 9.46
CA ALA A 376 -6.75 -6.33 10.18
C ALA A 376 -5.55 -6.11 11.12
N VAL A 377 -5.00 -4.91 11.08
CA VAL A 377 -3.83 -4.49 11.85
C VAL A 377 -4.20 -3.24 12.65
N ARG A 378 -3.60 -3.05 13.83
CA ARG A 378 -3.85 -1.85 14.64
C ARG A 378 -3.27 -0.61 13.97
N ALA A 379 -3.85 0.56 14.22
CA ALA A 379 -3.32 1.81 13.65
C ALA A 379 -1.85 2.06 14.05
N THR A 380 -1.46 1.70 15.27
CA THR A 380 -0.07 1.84 15.75
C THR A 380 0.92 0.99 14.94
N GLU A 381 0.56 -0.25 14.64
CA GLU A 381 1.38 -1.17 13.83
C GLU A 381 1.46 -0.70 12.38
N LEU A 382 0.37 -0.14 11.84
CA LEU A 382 0.35 0.45 10.50
C LEU A 382 1.29 1.67 10.39
N HIS A 383 1.36 2.51 11.43
CA HIS A 383 2.29 3.64 11.47
C HIS A 383 3.75 3.22 11.67
N ASN A 384 4.01 2.15 12.42
CA ASN A 384 5.37 1.72 12.73
C ASN A 384 6.08 1.06 11.53
N ALA A 385 5.35 0.34 10.66
CA ALA A 385 5.93 -0.35 9.50
C ALA A 385 6.79 0.54 8.57
N PRO A 386 6.35 1.74 8.12
CA PRO A 386 7.19 2.62 7.30
C PRO A 386 8.36 3.23 8.07
N ASP A 387 8.23 3.44 9.38
CA ASP A 387 9.27 4.06 10.20
C ASP A 387 10.38 3.07 10.57
N GLU A 388 10.04 1.79 10.81
CA GLU A 388 11.01 0.71 10.93
C GLU A 388 11.80 0.52 9.63
N LEU A 389 11.12 0.52 8.48
CA LEU A 389 11.79 0.44 7.18
C LEU A 389 12.71 1.63 6.92
N ARG A 390 12.27 2.86 7.25
CA ARG A 390 13.13 4.05 7.16
C ARG A 390 14.34 3.96 8.08
N LYS A 391 14.17 3.38 9.28
CA LYS A 391 15.26 3.19 10.23
C LYS A 391 16.30 2.19 9.70
N THR A 392 15.86 1.04 9.19
CA THR A 392 16.77 0.04 8.60
C THR A 392 17.48 0.59 7.37
N MET A 393 16.79 1.32 6.50
CA MET A 393 17.42 2.01 5.37
C MET A 393 18.49 3.02 5.81
N LYS A 394 18.24 3.80 6.88
CA LYS A 394 19.24 4.72 7.43
C LYS A 394 20.45 3.98 8.00
N GLU A 395 20.23 2.87 8.70
CA GLU A 395 21.30 2.03 9.24
C GLU A 395 22.16 1.43 8.12
N ILE A 396 21.54 0.84 7.09
CA ILE A 396 22.24 0.29 5.92
C ILE A 396 23.05 1.39 5.22
N LYS A 397 22.44 2.56 4.98
CA LYS A 397 23.14 3.69 4.34
C LYS A 397 24.37 4.11 5.16
N LYS A 398 24.25 4.16 6.49
CA LYS A 398 25.36 4.52 7.38
C LYS A 398 26.46 3.46 7.34
N GLU A 399 26.09 2.18 7.43
CA GLU A 399 27.02 1.05 7.41
C GLU A 399 27.81 0.98 6.09
N VAL A 400 27.12 1.09 4.95
CA VAL A 400 27.75 1.11 3.63
C VAL A 400 28.71 2.31 3.51
N HIS A 401 28.31 3.48 4.00
CA HIS A 401 29.18 4.66 3.98
C HIS A 401 30.45 4.45 4.84
N THR A 402 30.30 3.87 6.04
CA THR A 402 31.46 3.56 6.90
C THR A 402 32.38 2.52 6.30
N GLN A 403 31.83 1.48 5.65
CA GLN A 403 32.63 0.45 4.96
C GLN A 403 33.39 1.05 3.77
N LEU A 404 32.75 1.93 3.00
CA LEU A 404 33.40 2.62 1.88
C LEU A 404 34.54 3.52 2.37
N GLU A 405 34.32 4.28 3.45
CA GLU A 405 35.34 5.16 4.03
C GLU A 405 36.54 4.37 4.58
N GLN A 406 36.28 3.24 5.25
CA GLN A 406 37.33 2.32 5.70
C GLN A 406 38.11 1.73 4.53
N THR A 407 37.44 1.36 3.44
CA THR A 407 38.09 0.83 2.23
C THR A 407 39.00 1.88 1.60
N LEU A 408 38.54 3.13 1.50
CA LEU A 408 39.37 4.24 0.98
C LEU A 408 40.59 4.52 1.85
N LYS A 409 40.46 4.50 3.18
CA LYS A 409 41.60 4.66 4.11
C LYS A 409 42.59 3.51 3.96
N THR A 410 42.10 2.28 3.86
CA THR A 410 42.95 1.10 3.66
C THR A 410 43.71 1.18 2.34
N ASN A 411 43.04 1.58 1.24
CA ASN A 411 43.69 1.76 -0.06
C ASN A 411 44.80 2.82 -0.01
N ARG A 412 44.56 3.98 0.62
CA ARG A 412 45.60 5.00 0.81
C ARG A 412 46.80 4.49 1.61
N ASN A 413 46.55 3.70 2.66
CA ASN A 413 47.62 3.11 3.46
C ASN A 413 48.41 2.06 2.66
N VAL A 414 47.73 1.23 1.87
CA VAL A 414 48.35 0.25 0.97
C VAL A 414 49.21 0.95 -0.08
N ASP A 415 48.72 2.02 -0.70
CA ASP A 415 49.49 2.81 -1.67
C ASP A 415 50.76 3.40 -1.03
N GLY A 416 50.65 3.90 0.20
CA GLY A 416 51.80 4.37 1.00
C GLY A 416 52.84 3.27 1.24
N ILE A 417 52.38 2.07 1.65
CA ILE A 417 53.24 0.90 1.87
C ILE A 417 53.92 0.47 0.56
N VAL A 418 53.20 0.49 -0.57
CA VAL A 418 53.75 0.15 -1.90
C VAL A 418 54.87 1.12 -2.28
N LEU A 419 54.67 2.42 -2.06
CA LEU A 419 55.68 3.45 -2.33
C LEU A 419 56.93 3.28 -1.45
N GLU A 420 56.77 3.00 -0.16
CA GLU A 420 57.89 2.70 0.74
C GLU A 420 58.64 1.43 0.33
N LEU A 421 57.92 0.38 -0.08
CA LEU A 421 58.51 -0.87 -0.54
C LEU A 421 59.36 -0.67 -1.81
N ILE A 422 58.89 0.18 -2.74
CA ILE A 422 59.64 0.55 -3.94
C ILE A 422 60.94 1.28 -3.56
N LYS A 423 60.86 2.26 -2.63
CA LYS A 423 62.04 2.99 -2.14
C LYS A 423 63.07 2.05 -1.50
N LEU A 424 62.63 1.15 -0.62
CA LEU A 424 63.52 0.17 0.02
C LEU A 424 64.17 -0.77 -0.99
N HIS A 425 63.42 -1.22 -2.01
CA HIS A 425 63.97 -2.08 -3.06
C HIS A 425 65.04 -1.36 -3.89
N GLN A 426 64.81 -0.10 -4.25
CA GLN A 426 65.80 0.73 -4.96
C GLN A 426 67.07 0.92 -4.12
N GLN A 427 66.92 1.24 -2.83
CA GLN A 427 68.06 1.40 -1.93
C GLN A 427 68.87 0.10 -1.78
N GLY A 428 68.18 -1.05 -1.71
CA GLY A 428 68.83 -2.36 -1.69
C GLY A 428 69.63 -2.67 -2.96
N ILE A 429 69.10 -2.31 -4.14
CA ILE A 429 69.80 -2.49 -5.42
C ILE A 429 71.05 -1.61 -5.50
N TYR A 430 70.94 -0.33 -5.10
CA TYR A 430 72.08 0.60 -5.10
C TYR A 430 73.21 0.15 -4.17
N ASN A 431 72.88 -0.27 -2.94
CA ASN A 431 73.87 -0.75 -1.98
C ASN A 431 74.61 -2.01 -2.46
N ALA A 432 73.86 -2.96 -3.04
CA ALA A 432 74.45 -4.17 -3.62
C ALA A 432 75.38 -3.84 -4.79
N THR A 433 74.97 -2.92 -5.66
CA THR A 433 75.75 -2.45 -6.81
C THR A 433 77.07 -1.81 -6.33
N ASN A 434 77.02 -0.86 -5.38
CA ASN A 434 78.23 -0.25 -4.80
C ASN A 434 79.18 -1.24 -4.13
N SER A 435 78.65 -2.25 -3.46
CA SER A 435 79.49 -3.30 -2.86
C SER A 435 80.20 -4.14 -3.91
N VAL A 436 79.52 -4.43 -5.03
CA VAL A 436 80.06 -5.22 -6.14
C VAL A 436 81.20 -4.48 -6.88
N THR A 437 81.07 -3.18 -7.11
CA THR A 437 82.14 -2.36 -7.73
C THR A 437 83.42 -2.44 -6.93
N VAL A 438 83.33 -2.29 -5.59
CA VAL A 438 84.50 -2.30 -4.71
C VAL A 438 85.23 -3.64 -4.83
N VAL A 439 84.51 -4.76 -4.78
CA VAL A 439 85.10 -6.10 -4.92
C VAL A 439 85.71 -6.29 -6.31
N ALA A 440 85.05 -5.83 -7.38
CA ALA A 440 85.59 -5.94 -8.74
C ALA A 440 86.91 -5.15 -8.91
N VAL A 441 86.98 -3.92 -8.37
CA VAL A 441 88.20 -3.10 -8.36
C VAL A 441 89.32 -3.77 -7.55
N LEU A 442 89.01 -4.37 -6.41
CA LEU A 442 89.99 -5.14 -5.63
C LEU A 442 90.56 -6.32 -6.42
N PHE A 443 89.74 -7.06 -7.16
CA PHE A 443 90.24 -8.13 -8.03
C PHE A 443 91.09 -7.59 -9.19
N ALA A 444 90.68 -6.50 -9.82
CA ALA A 444 91.45 -5.88 -10.90
C ALA A 444 92.82 -5.39 -10.42
N THR A 445 92.89 -4.78 -9.23
CA THR A 445 94.15 -4.32 -8.64
C THR A 445 95.10 -5.48 -8.29
N VAL A 446 94.60 -6.56 -7.69
CA VAL A 446 95.40 -7.76 -7.39
C VAL A 446 95.86 -8.44 -8.68
N ALA A 447 94.99 -8.57 -9.68
CA ALA A 447 95.37 -9.14 -10.97
C ALA A 447 96.42 -8.26 -11.68
N PHE A 448 96.28 -6.93 -11.63
CA PHE A 448 97.24 -6.01 -12.23
C PHE A 448 98.61 -6.07 -11.56
N THR A 449 98.67 -6.02 -10.22
CA THR A 449 99.96 -6.10 -9.49
C THR A 449 100.67 -7.42 -9.76
N THR A 450 99.92 -8.53 -9.80
CA THR A 450 100.50 -9.85 -10.07
C THR A 450 101.12 -9.98 -11.45
N ILE A 451 100.66 -9.26 -12.48
CA ILE A 451 101.30 -9.27 -13.81
C ILE A 451 102.76 -8.78 -13.73
N PHE A 452 103.03 -7.76 -12.92
CA PHE A 452 104.35 -7.12 -12.84
C PHE A 452 105.28 -7.70 -11.78
N THR A 453 104.75 -8.50 -10.84
CA THR A 453 105.55 -9.07 -9.74
C THR A 453 106.04 -10.49 -10.01
N VAL A 454 105.73 -11.09 -11.16
CA VAL A 454 106.28 -12.42 -11.50
C VAL A 454 107.78 -12.29 -11.81
N PRO A 455 108.64 -13.05 -11.12
CA PRO A 455 110.08 -12.98 -11.36
C PRO A 455 110.43 -13.48 -12.78
N GLY A 456 111.06 -12.61 -13.58
CA GLY A 456 111.75 -12.95 -14.83
C GLY A 456 113.20 -13.32 -14.51
N GLY A 457 113.73 -14.38 -15.14
CA GLY A 457 115.03 -14.95 -14.76
C GLY A 457 116.24 -14.15 -15.24
N ASP A 458 117.36 -14.35 -14.54
CA ASP A 458 118.68 -13.79 -14.83
C ASP A 458 119.47 -14.72 -15.77
N SER A 459 119.43 -14.43 -17.06
CA SER A 459 120.43 -14.87 -18.04
C SER A 459 120.38 -13.88 -19.21
N ASP A 460 121.50 -13.20 -19.47
CA ASP A 460 121.66 -11.96 -20.27
C ASP A 460 121.28 -12.05 -21.78
N GLU A 461 120.54 -13.06 -22.22
CA GLU A 461 120.07 -13.21 -23.61
C GLU A 461 118.64 -12.66 -23.85
N GLY A 462 118.09 -11.89 -22.91
CA GLY A 462 116.85 -11.14 -23.14
C GLY A 462 115.58 -11.98 -23.34
N THR A 463 115.60 -13.28 -23.04
CA THR A 463 114.41 -14.16 -23.09
C THR A 463 114.04 -14.68 -21.70
N ALA A 464 112.78 -14.48 -21.29
CA ALA A 464 112.31 -14.95 -19.99
C ALA A 464 112.15 -16.48 -19.99
N ASN A 465 113.06 -17.22 -19.33
CA ASN A 465 113.02 -18.69 -19.21
C ASN A 465 111.69 -19.23 -18.62
N VAL A 466 110.98 -18.40 -17.83
CA VAL A 466 109.66 -18.75 -17.27
C VAL A 466 108.56 -18.83 -18.35
N ALA A 467 108.73 -18.16 -19.50
CA ALA A 467 107.70 -18.00 -20.52
C ALA A 467 107.28 -19.31 -21.21
N GLN A 468 108.16 -20.31 -21.26
CA GLN A 468 107.88 -21.59 -21.92
C GLN A 468 107.11 -22.58 -21.01
N GLY A 469 107.02 -22.31 -19.71
CA GLY A 469 106.35 -23.18 -18.75
C GLY A 469 104.82 -23.22 -18.92
N THR A 470 104.24 -24.42 -18.84
CA THR A 470 102.78 -24.60 -18.74
C THR A 470 102.14 -23.81 -17.59
N PRO A 471 102.72 -23.71 -16.35
CA PRO A 471 102.10 -22.91 -15.29
C PRO A 471 102.10 -21.41 -15.60
N PHE A 472 103.10 -20.90 -16.33
CA PHE A 472 103.15 -19.49 -16.73
C PHE A 472 102.07 -19.14 -17.75
N LYS A 473 101.82 -20.02 -18.74
CA LYS A 473 100.72 -19.84 -19.70
C LYS A 473 99.35 -19.83 -19.00
N VAL A 474 99.14 -20.75 -18.04
CA VAL A 474 97.90 -20.81 -17.24
C VAL A 474 97.76 -19.56 -16.37
N PHE A 475 98.86 -19.11 -15.75
CA PHE A 475 98.89 -17.86 -14.98
C PHE A 475 98.50 -16.66 -15.86
N CYS A 476 99.19 -16.40 -16.96
CA CYS A 476 98.92 -15.25 -17.81
C CYS A 476 97.49 -15.25 -18.36
N LEU A 477 96.98 -16.40 -18.82
CA LEU A 477 95.62 -16.51 -19.35
C LEU A 477 94.56 -16.27 -18.26
N SER A 478 94.70 -16.94 -17.12
CA SER A 478 93.75 -16.81 -16.00
C SER A 478 93.79 -15.42 -15.38
N ASN A 479 94.97 -14.82 -15.29
CA ASN A 479 95.15 -13.49 -14.73
C ASN A 479 94.63 -12.39 -15.65
N ALA A 480 94.88 -12.50 -16.96
CA ALA A 480 94.28 -11.61 -17.95
C ALA A 480 92.74 -11.72 -17.93
N LEU A 481 92.20 -12.93 -17.88
CA LEU A 481 90.75 -13.15 -17.80
C LEU A 481 90.16 -12.54 -16.53
N ALA A 482 90.83 -12.69 -15.38
CA ALA A 482 90.43 -12.05 -14.12
C ALA A 482 90.42 -10.52 -14.24
N LEU A 483 91.49 -9.92 -14.78
CA LEU A 483 91.61 -8.48 -14.94
C LEU A 483 90.53 -7.92 -15.87
N PHE A 484 90.35 -8.51 -17.06
CA PHE A 484 89.38 -8.03 -18.04
C PHE A 484 87.94 -8.24 -17.58
N THR A 485 87.61 -9.37 -16.93
CA THR A 485 86.27 -9.60 -16.39
C THR A 485 85.94 -8.62 -15.26
N SER A 486 86.90 -8.32 -14.37
CA SER A 486 86.72 -7.33 -13.32
C SER A 486 86.56 -5.90 -13.84
N LEU A 487 87.35 -5.49 -14.85
CA LEU A 487 87.18 -4.17 -15.47
C LEU A 487 85.87 -4.08 -16.26
N ALA A 488 85.49 -5.13 -16.99
CA ALA A 488 84.22 -5.17 -17.72
C ALA A 488 83.03 -5.03 -16.77
N VAL A 489 83.06 -5.66 -15.59
CA VAL A 489 82.02 -5.47 -14.56
C VAL A 489 81.92 -4.01 -14.14
N VAL A 490 83.04 -3.32 -13.91
CA VAL A 490 83.04 -1.90 -13.52
C VAL A 490 82.49 -1.00 -14.64
N VAL A 491 82.90 -1.23 -15.89
CA VAL A 491 82.42 -0.46 -17.05
C VAL A 491 80.92 -0.67 -17.29
N VAL A 492 80.46 -1.92 -17.24
CA VAL A 492 79.03 -2.24 -17.33
C VAL A 492 78.26 -1.59 -16.18
N GLN A 493 78.82 -1.54 -14.98
CA GLN A 493 78.15 -0.92 -13.85
C GLN A 493 78.03 0.60 -13.99
N ILE A 494 79.06 1.29 -14.49
CA ILE A 494 79.01 2.74 -14.76
C ILE A 494 77.96 3.06 -15.83
N THR A 495 77.80 2.20 -16.83
CA THR A 495 76.81 2.41 -17.91
C THR A 495 75.37 2.09 -17.48
N VAL A 496 75.17 1.13 -16.56
CA VAL A 496 73.84 0.71 -16.08
C VAL A 496 73.16 1.75 -15.17
N VAL A 497 73.92 2.61 -14.46
CA VAL A 497 73.37 3.65 -13.56
C VAL A 497 72.47 4.68 -14.28
N ARG A 498 72.43 4.69 -15.62
CA ARG A 498 71.57 5.58 -16.43
C ARG A 498 70.36 4.88 -17.09
N GLY A 499 70.10 3.60 -16.82
CA GLY A 499 69.08 2.78 -17.52
C GLY A 499 67.75 2.54 -16.79
N GLU A 500 66.74 2.03 -17.50
CA GLU A 500 65.41 1.68 -16.95
C GLU A 500 65.43 0.45 -16.01
N LEU A 501 64.74 0.56 -14.87
CA LEU A 501 64.72 -0.37 -13.72
C LEU A 501 64.40 -1.85 -14.05
N ASN A 502 63.62 -2.13 -15.10
CA ASN A 502 63.23 -3.51 -15.43
C ASN A 502 64.35 -4.31 -16.10
N THR A 503 65.26 -3.62 -16.80
CA THR A 503 66.43 -4.25 -17.39
C THR A 503 67.55 -4.46 -16.36
N GLU A 504 67.61 -3.63 -15.33
CA GLU A 504 68.63 -3.68 -14.27
C GLU A 504 68.68 -5.02 -13.53
N LYS A 505 67.53 -5.65 -13.25
CA LYS A 505 67.51 -6.95 -12.55
C LYS A 505 68.21 -8.05 -13.35
N ARG A 506 68.14 -8.01 -14.68
CA ARG A 506 68.86 -8.95 -15.55
C ARG A 506 70.36 -8.63 -15.55
N PHE A 507 70.74 -7.35 -15.59
CA PHE A 507 72.13 -6.92 -15.51
C PHE A 507 72.80 -7.30 -14.18
N VAL A 508 72.14 -7.07 -13.03
CA VAL A 508 72.67 -7.47 -11.71
C VAL A 508 72.92 -8.98 -11.63
N GLN A 509 72.07 -9.81 -12.26
CA GLN A 509 72.32 -11.26 -12.33
C GLN A 509 73.53 -11.62 -13.19
N VAL A 510 73.74 -10.92 -14.30
CA VAL A 510 74.91 -11.13 -15.17
C VAL A 510 76.19 -10.66 -14.47
N ILE A 511 76.18 -9.48 -13.87
CA ILE A 511 77.29 -8.92 -13.09
C ILE A 511 77.71 -9.89 -11.97
N ASN A 512 76.75 -10.42 -11.20
CA ASN A 512 77.06 -11.39 -10.16
C ASN A 512 77.74 -12.64 -10.74
N LYS A 513 77.27 -13.19 -11.88
CA LYS A 513 77.93 -14.33 -12.53
C LYS A 513 79.36 -14.01 -12.98
N LEU A 514 79.57 -12.82 -13.54
CA LEU A 514 80.91 -12.37 -13.96
C LEU A 514 81.86 -12.20 -12.77
N MET A 515 81.36 -11.73 -11.62
CA MET A 515 82.15 -11.67 -10.39
C MET A 515 82.63 -13.06 -9.93
N TRP A 516 81.74 -14.06 -9.95
CA TRP A 516 82.12 -15.43 -9.61
C TRP A 516 83.18 -16.00 -10.56
N LEU A 517 83.07 -15.68 -11.86
CA LEU A 517 84.08 -16.05 -12.84
C LEU A 517 85.44 -15.39 -12.53
N ALA A 518 85.46 -14.09 -12.23
CA ALA A 518 86.66 -13.36 -11.86
C ALA A 518 87.33 -13.97 -10.61
N SER A 519 86.55 -14.31 -9.58
CA SER A 519 87.06 -14.93 -8.35
C SER A 519 87.68 -16.32 -8.58
N ILE A 520 87.09 -17.14 -9.46
CA ILE A 520 87.68 -18.43 -9.82
C ILE A 520 88.99 -18.22 -10.58
N CYS A 521 89.02 -17.27 -11.53
CA CYS A 521 90.20 -16.97 -12.33
C CYS A 521 91.36 -16.38 -11.51
N THR A 522 91.08 -15.51 -10.53
CA THR A 522 92.11 -15.00 -9.60
C THR A 522 92.67 -16.11 -8.72
N SER A 523 91.83 -17.05 -8.27
CA SER A 523 92.25 -18.21 -7.49
C SER A 523 93.21 -19.11 -8.28
N ILE A 524 92.87 -19.42 -9.54
CA ILE A 524 93.72 -20.21 -10.44
C ILE A 524 95.03 -19.48 -10.73
N SER A 525 94.96 -18.17 -10.98
CA SER A 525 96.15 -17.31 -11.17
C SER A 525 97.08 -17.36 -9.96
N PHE A 526 96.53 -17.22 -8.74
CA PHE A 526 97.31 -17.26 -7.52
C PHE A 526 98.01 -18.61 -7.30
N ILE A 527 97.30 -19.73 -7.53
CA ILE A 527 97.88 -21.09 -7.45
C ILE A 527 99.02 -21.27 -8.45
N ALA A 528 98.82 -20.80 -9.69
CA ALA A 528 99.84 -20.86 -10.74
C ALA A 528 101.07 -19.98 -10.40
N SER A 529 100.84 -18.77 -9.87
CA SER A 529 101.90 -17.87 -9.41
C SER A 529 102.71 -18.47 -8.26
N ALA A 530 102.05 -19.05 -7.25
CA ALA A 530 102.72 -19.73 -6.15
C ALA A 530 103.62 -20.89 -6.63
N TYR A 531 103.15 -21.65 -7.63
CA TYR A 531 103.94 -22.72 -8.25
C TYR A 531 105.14 -22.18 -9.03
N ILE A 532 104.98 -21.07 -9.77
CA ILE A 532 106.07 -20.40 -10.51
C ILE A 532 107.16 -19.90 -9.55
N VAL A 533 106.78 -19.24 -8.45
CA VAL A 533 107.72 -18.61 -7.52
C VAL A 533 108.46 -19.64 -6.66
N VAL A 534 107.75 -20.60 -6.07
CA VAL A 534 108.33 -21.53 -5.07
C VAL A 534 108.82 -22.85 -5.70
N GLY A 535 108.21 -23.27 -6.81
CA GLY A 535 108.40 -24.60 -7.39
C GLY A 535 109.82 -24.89 -7.88
N ARG A 536 110.62 -23.86 -8.20
CA ARG A 536 112.01 -24.02 -8.66
C ARG A 536 112.97 -24.52 -7.59
N HIS A 537 112.80 -24.07 -6.33
CA HIS A 537 113.74 -24.40 -5.25
C HIS A 537 113.20 -25.48 -4.30
N ARG A 538 111.88 -25.56 -4.09
CA ARG A 538 111.25 -26.55 -3.20
C ARG A 538 109.86 -26.95 -3.70
N GLN A 539 109.79 -28.04 -4.48
CA GLN A 539 108.52 -28.58 -4.98
C GLN A 539 107.53 -28.92 -3.85
N TRP A 540 108.02 -29.46 -2.72
CA TRP A 540 107.20 -29.75 -1.55
C TRP A 540 106.54 -28.51 -0.94
N ALA A 541 107.25 -27.38 -0.90
CA ALA A 541 106.69 -26.13 -0.37
C ALA A 541 105.64 -25.54 -1.31
N ALA A 542 105.84 -25.65 -2.62
CA ALA A 542 104.85 -25.26 -3.61
C ALA A 542 103.57 -26.11 -3.49
N ILE A 543 103.70 -27.44 -3.38
CA ILE A 543 102.54 -28.35 -3.18
C ILE A 543 101.81 -28.02 -1.87
N LEU A 544 102.52 -27.70 -0.80
CA LEU A 544 101.89 -27.32 0.48
C LEU A 544 101.08 -26.02 0.34
N VAL A 545 101.64 -24.99 -0.30
CA VAL A 545 100.94 -23.71 -0.53
C VAL A 545 99.73 -23.90 -1.46
N THR A 546 99.83 -24.72 -2.50
CA THR A 546 98.70 -24.98 -3.40
C THR A 546 97.60 -25.81 -2.73
N VAL A 547 97.93 -26.75 -1.85
CA VAL A 547 96.94 -27.52 -1.07
C VAL A 547 96.24 -26.61 -0.07
N ILE A 548 96.97 -25.79 0.69
CA ILE A 548 96.38 -24.86 1.67
C ILE A 548 95.52 -23.81 0.96
N GLY A 549 96.05 -23.19 -0.11
CA GLY A 549 95.31 -22.22 -0.94
C GLY A 549 94.10 -22.84 -1.63
N GLY A 550 94.22 -24.07 -2.12
CA GLY A 550 93.13 -24.82 -2.75
C GLY A 550 92.01 -25.15 -1.76
N VAL A 551 92.34 -25.67 -0.57
CA VAL A 551 91.35 -26.01 0.47
C VAL A 551 90.63 -24.77 0.99
N THR A 552 91.36 -23.69 1.24
CA THR A 552 90.75 -22.41 1.68
C THR A 552 89.82 -21.84 0.62
N MET A 553 90.20 -21.85 -0.66
CA MET A 553 89.35 -21.40 -1.75
C MET A 553 88.12 -22.30 -1.97
N LEU A 554 88.29 -23.63 -1.93
CA LEU A 554 87.17 -24.58 -2.03
C LEU A 554 86.20 -24.42 -0.85
N GLY A 555 86.72 -24.17 0.36
CA GLY A 555 85.90 -23.89 1.54
C GLY A 555 85.07 -22.63 1.38
N VAL A 556 85.69 -21.53 0.94
CA VAL A 556 85.00 -20.24 0.79
C VAL A 556 84.01 -20.25 -0.38
N LEU A 557 84.44 -20.67 -1.58
CA LEU A 557 83.58 -20.73 -2.77
C LEU A 557 82.48 -21.79 -2.62
N GLY A 558 82.82 -22.95 -2.04
CA GLY A 558 81.87 -24.03 -1.75
C GLY A 558 80.83 -23.60 -0.71
N GLY A 559 81.25 -22.98 0.40
CA GLY A 559 80.35 -22.46 1.42
C GLY A 559 79.38 -21.40 0.87
N MET A 560 79.90 -20.45 0.09
CA MET A 560 79.07 -19.40 -0.51
C MET A 560 78.08 -19.94 -1.57
N THR A 561 78.49 -20.87 -2.43
CA THR A 561 77.57 -21.48 -3.42
C THR A 561 76.47 -22.31 -2.76
N LEU A 562 76.78 -23.04 -1.69
CA LEU A 562 75.78 -23.80 -0.91
C LEU A 562 74.75 -22.88 -0.26
N LEU A 563 75.18 -21.75 0.32
CA LEU A 563 74.28 -20.76 0.89
C LEU A 563 73.34 -20.16 -0.17
N VAL A 564 73.86 -19.81 -1.35
CA VAL A 564 73.05 -19.30 -2.47
C VAL A 564 72.05 -20.35 -2.95
N LEU A 565 72.46 -21.61 -3.08
CA LEU A 565 71.57 -22.71 -3.50
C LEU A 565 70.47 -22.99 -2.47
N LYS A 566 70.79 -22.99 -1.17
CA LYS A 566 69.81 -23.12 -0.08
C LYS A 566 68.78 -22.00 -0.14
N ASN A 567 69.23 -20.76 -0.33
CA ASN A 567 68.36 -19.59 -0.43
C ASN A 567 67.48 -19.62 -1.69
N LYS A 568 68.01 -20.12 -2.82
CA LYS A 568 67.26 -20.33 -4.06
C LYS A 568 66.21 -21.43 -3.91
N ARG A 569 66.48 -22.49 -3.12
CA ARG A 569 65.53 -23.58 -2.84
C ARG A 569 64.34 -23.06 -2.03
N ILE A 570 64.60 -22.28 -0.98
CA ILE A 570 63.55 -21.65 -0.14
C ILE A 570 62.64 -20.75 -0.98
N ARG A 571 63.21 -19.93 -1.87
CA ARG A 571 62.42 -19.07 -2.77
C ARG A 571 61.55 -19.87 -3.76
N ARG A 572 62.02 -21.01 -4.27
CA ARG A 572 61.21 -21.87 -5.17
C ARG A 572 60.04 -22.52 -4.44
N VAL A 573 60.22 -22.95 -3.19
CA VAL A 573 59.15 -23.52 -2.37
C VAL A 573 58.04 -22.48 -2.12
N ARG A 574 58.40 -21.26 -1.68
CA ARG A 574 57.43 -20.16 -1.51
C ARG A 574 56.68 -19.79 -2.79
N ARG A 575 57.33 -19.85 -3.96
CA ARG A 575 56.65 -19.62 -5.25
C ARG A 575 55.67 -20.74 -5.60
N ARG A 576 55.99 -21.99 -5.29
CA ARG A 576 55.08 -23.12 -5.49
C ARG A 576 53.86 -23.05 -4.57
N GLU A 577 54.03 -22.61 -3.31
CA GLU A 577 52.89 -22.37 -2.41
C GLU A 577 51.96 -21.26 -2.91
N LYS A 578 52.51 -20.14 -3.40
CA LYS A 578 51.69 -19.06 -3.98
C LYS A 578 50.92 -19.50 -5.24
N SER A 579 51.54 -20.26 -6.13
CA SER A 579 50.88 -20.78 -7.34
C SER A 579 49.80 -21.81 -7.01
N ARG A 580 49.99 -22.60 -5.95
CA ARG A 580 49.01 -23.61 -5.51
C ARG A 580 47.79 -22.97 -4.83
N ASN A 581 47.97 -21.85 -4.12
CA ASN A 581 46.87 -21.08 -3.55
C ASN A 581 46.07 -20.30 -4.61
N GLN A 582 46.69 -19.93 -5.74
CA GLN A 582 46.00 -19.23 -6.84
C GLN A 582 45.25 -20.19 -7.78
N ALA A 583 45.69 -21.45 -7.88
CA ALA A 583 44.96 -22.50 -8.60
C ALA A 583 43.77 -23.07 -7.79
N GLY A 584 43.80 -22.96 -6.45
CA GLY A 584 42.68 -23.36 -5.59
C GLY A 584 41.50 -22.38 -5.54
N SER A 585 41.67 -21.16 -6.06
CA SER A 585 40.62 -20.14 -6.15
C SER A 585 40.01 -20.00 -7.55
N LEU A 586 40.35 -20.89 -8.49
CA LEU A 586 39.94 -20.83 -9.90
C LEU A 586 38.95 -21.94 -10.30
N SER A 587 38.22 -22.51 -9.34
CA SER A 587 37.22 -23.55 -9.60
C SER A 587 35.82 -23.21 -9.06
N LEU A 588 35.50 -21.93 -8.78
CA LEU A 588 34.15 -21.54 -8.38
C LEU A 588 33.84 -20.06 -8.66
N SER A 589 33.97 -19.60 -9.90
CA SER A 589 33.40 -18.31 -10.34
C SER A 589 33.58 -18.11 -11.86
N ASP A 590 33.10 -19.05 -12.67
CA ASP A 590 32.94 -18.87 -14.12
C ASP A 590 31.47 -18.50 -14.45
N SER A 591 30.82 -17.73 -13.56
CA SER A 591 29.41 -17.33 -13.72
C SER A 591 29.15 -15.85 -13.46
N ASP A 592 30.15 -15.09 -13.00
CA ASP A 592 29.99 -13.66 -12.67
C ASP A 592 30.77 -12.72 -13.61
N GLN A 593 31.46 -13.26 -14.62
CA GLN A 593 32.35 -12.45 -15.48
C GLN A 593 31.66 -11.89 -16.74
N GLU A 594 30.41 -12.27 -17.04
CA GLU A 594 29.65 -11.68 -18.16
C GLU A 594 28.85 -10.42 -17.78
N VAL A 595 28.66 -10.10 -16.50
CA VAL A 595 27.85 -8.94 -16.09
C VAL A 595 28.68 -7.66 -15.90
N SER A 596 30.00 -7.76 -15.79
CA SER A 596 30.87 -6.62 -15.48
C SER A 596 31.43 -5.85 -16.68
N ALA A 597 31.12 -6.27 -17.91
CA ALA A 597 31.57 -5.59 -19.14
C ALA A 597 30.63 -4.47 -19.64
N ILE A 598 29.49 -4.22 -18.98
CA ILE A 598 28.47 -3.24 -19.45
C ILE A 598 28.62 -1.85 -18.79
N TYR A 599 29.48 -1.68 -17.78
CA TYR A 599 29.66 -0.39 -17.08
C TYR A 599 31.09 0.18 -17.17
N ALA A 600 31.59 0.33 -18.40
CA ALA A 600 32.75 1.17 -18.68
C ALA A 600 32.49 2.03 -19.91
N ILE A 601 31.80 3.16 -19.70
CA ILE A 601 31.90 4.37 -20.53
C ILE A 601 32.48 5.46 -19.63
#